data_AF-A0A962LL31-F1
#
_entry.id   AF-A0A962LL31-F1
#
_cell.length_a   1.000
_cell.length_b   1.000
_cell.length_c   1.000
_cell.angle_alpha   90.00
_cell.angle_beta   90.00
_cell.angle_gamma   90.00
#
_symmetry.space_group_name_H-M   'P 1'
#
loop_
_entity.id
_entity.type
_entity.pdbx_description
1 polymer ?
#
loop_
_entity_poly.entity_id
_entity_poly.type
_entity_poly.pdbx_seq_one_letter_code
_entity_poly.pdbx_strand_id
1 'polypeptide(L)' 'MRTNIEIDDKLMSEVLKATGLKTRKGAVEPGLKTLIRLSKQESMRKFRGKLQLTGDLDDMRNYS' A
#
# COMPACT_ATOMS: atom_id res chain seq x y z
N MET A 1 8.90 9.87 18.60
CA MET A 1 8.05 11.02 18.99
C MET A 1 6.84 10.50 19.75
N ARG A 2 6.44 11.15 20.86
CA ARG A 2 5.23 10.79 21.60
C ARG A 2 4.11 11.74 21.19
N THR A 3 2.99 11.18 20.74
CA THR A 3 1.82 11.95 20.27
C THR A 3 0.58 11.29 20.85
N ASN A 4 -0.37 12.10 21.30
CA ASN A 4 -1.68 11.62 21.73
C ASN A 4 -2.63 11.74 20.55
N ILE A 5 -3.21 10.61 20.15
CA ILE A 5 -4.17 10.51 19.06
C ILE A 5 -5.35 9.68 19.55
N GLU A 6 -6.56 10.11 19.21
CA GLU A 6 -7.78 9.35 19.47
C GLU A 6 -8.00 8.36 18.32
N ILE A 7 -8.21 7.10 18.66
CA ILE A 7 -8.48 6.02 17.71
C ILE A 7 -9.69 5.26 18.24
N ASP A 8 -10.65 4.97 17.36
CA ASP A 8 -11.79 4.14 17.70
C ASP A 8 -11.35 2.77 18.27
N ASP A 9 -11.92 2.38 19.40
CA ASP A 9 -11.51 1.18 20.13
C ASP A 9 -11.92 -0.11 19.40
N LYS A 10 -13.02 -0.10 18.62
CA LYS A 10 -13.42 -1.26 17.82
C LYS A 10 -12.43 -1.48 16.69
N LEU A 11 -12.09 -0.41 15.98
CA LEU A 11 -11.06 -0.43 14.93
C LEU A 11 -9.73 -0.96 15.48
N MET A 12 -9.26 -0.46 16.62
CA MET A 12 -8.01 -0.94 17.22
C MET A 12 -8.11 -2.41 17.64
N SER A 13 -9.26 -2.86 18.17
CA SER A 13 -9.50 -4.26 18.51
C SER A 13 -9.41 -5.17 17.29
N GLU A 14 -10.03 -4.78 16.18
CA GLU A 14 -9.99 -5.53 14.92
C GLU A 14 -8.56 -5.64 14.39
N VAL A 15 -7.81 -4.54 14.40
CA VAL A 15 -6.41 -4.53 13.95
C VAL A 15 -5.55 -5.46 14.81
N LEU A 16 -5.67 -5.40 16.14
CA LEU A 16 -4.90 -6.28 17.04
C LEU A 16 -5.26 -7.75 16.85
N LYS A 17 -6.54 -8.07 16.66
CA LYS A 17 -6.99 -9.44 16.35
C LYS A 17 -6.46 -9.93 14.99
N ALA A 18 -6.56 -9.11 13.96
CA ALA A 18 -6.13 -9.47 12.60
C ALA A 18 -4.61 -9.61 12.46
N THR A 19 -3.84 -8.83 13.23
CA THR A 19 -2.37 -8.83 13.17
C THR A 19 -1.71 -9.70 14.24
N GLY A 20 -2.46 -10.16 15.25
CA GLY A 20 -1.92 -10.87 16.41
C GLY A 20 -1.07 -10.01 17.35
N LEU A 21 -1.06 -8.68 17.14
CA LEU A 21 -0.26 -7.76 17.93
C LEU A 21 -0.90 -7.48 19.28
N LYS A 22 -0.06 -7.31 20.31
CA LYS A 22 -0.51 -7.14 21.71
C LYS A 22 -0.69 -5.68 22.12
N THR A 23 -0.14 -4.73 21.35
CA THR A 23 -0.10 -3.32 21.75
C THR A 23 -0.55 -2.40 20.63
N ARG A 24 -1.28 -1.34 20.99
CA ARG A 24 -1.72 -0.30 20.05
C ARG A 24 -0.52 0.34 19.33
N LYS A 25 0.56 0.65 20.08
CA LYS A 25 1.81 1.17 19.49
C LYS A 25 2.40 0.23 18.45
N GLY A 26 2.44 -1.07 18.77
CA GLY A 26 2.93 -2.10 17.86
C GLY A 26 2.09 -2.24 16.60
N ALA A 27 0.79 -1.93 16.65
CA ALA A 27 -0.10 -1.95 15.49
C ALA A 27 0.00 -0.69 14.60
N VAL A 28 0.20 0.48 15.23
CA VAL A 28 0.21 1.78 14.52
C VAL A 28 1.40 1.89 13.57
N GLU A 29 2.61 1.53 13.99
CA GLU A 29 3.80 1.69 13.15
C GLU A 29 3.78 0.82 11.86
N PRO A 30 3.45 -0.48 11.93
CA PRO A 30 3.24 -1.31 10.73
C PRO A 30 2.08 -0.80 9.85
N GLY A 31 1.02 -0.27 10.45
CA GLY A 31 -0.09 0.36 9.72
C GLY A 31 0.38 1.53 8.87
N LEU A 32 1.14 2.46 9.45
CA LEU A 32 1.70 3.62 8.74
C LEU A 32 2.67 3.20 7.62
N LYS A 33 3.55 2.23 7.87
CA LYS A 33 4.46 1.67 6.84
C LYS A 33 3.68 1.05 5.69
N THR A 34 2.56 0.37 5.98
CA THR A 34 1.69 -0.24 4.98
C THR A 34 1.01 0.83 4.13
N LEU A 35 0.50 1.90 4.74
CA LEU A 35 -0.11 3.02 4.00
C LEU A 35 0.89 3.68 3.04
N ILE A 36 2.14 3.90 3.47
CA ILE A 36 3.19 4.42 2.59
C ILE A 36 3.45 3.46 1.43
N ARG A 37 3.55 2.15 1.70
CA ARG A 37 3.77 1.14 0.66
C ARG A 37 2.62 1.12 -0.35
N LEU A 38 1.37 1.15 0.10
CA LEU A 38 0.19 1.20 -0.76
C LEU A 38 0.17 2.47 -1.61
N SER A 39 0.46 3.62 -1.01
CA SER A 39 0.53 4.89 -1.73
C SER A 39 1.61 4.89 -2.83
N LYS A 40 2.78 4.30 -2.55
CA LYS A 40 3.84 4.10 -3.56
C LYS A 40 3.43 3.13 -4.67
N GLN A 41 2.64 2.10 -4.35
CA GLN A 41 2.10 1.19 -5.38
C GLN A 41 1.04 1.89 -6.24
N GLU A 42 0.20 2.73 -5.64
CA GLU A 42 -0.78 3.53 -6.38
C GLU A 42 -0.13 4.58 -7.27
N SER A 43 0.94 5.25 -6.83
CA SER A 43 1.66 6.19 -7.70
C SER A 43 2.24 5.47 -8.93
N MET A 44 2.79 4.26 -8.78
CA MET A 44 3.19 3.42 -9.91
C MET A 44 1.99 3.01 -10.80
N ARG A 45 0.82 2.71 -10.20
CA ARG A 45 -0.41 2.43 -10.96
C ARG A 45 -0.94 3.67 -11.69
N LYS A 46 -0.72 4.89 -11.19
CA LYS A 46 -1.04 6.15 -11.88
C LYS A 46 -0.14 6.42 -13.10
N PHE A 47 1.02 5.76 -13.20
CA PHE A 47 1.84 5.73 -14.41
C PHE A 47 1.40 4.63 -15.40
N ARG A 48 0.69 3.58 -14.94
CA ARG A 48 0.02 2.60 -15.82
C ARG A 48 -1.20 3.25 -16.49
N GLY A 49 -0.99 3.79 -17.69
CA GLY A 49 -2.00 4.50 -18.50
C GLY A 49 -1.56 5.89 -18.96
N LYS A 50 -0.47 6.45 -18.40
CA LYS A 50 0.18 7.68 -18.90
C LYS A 50 1.47 7.40 -19.67
N LEU A 51 2.06 6.21 -19.54
CA LEU A 51 2.90 5.66 -20.59
C LEU A 51 1.96 5.29 -21.74
N GLN A 52 1.85 6.16 -22.74
CA GLN A 52 1.57 5.70 -24.08
C GLN A 52 2.54 4.54 -24.32
N LEU A 53 1.99 3.41 -24.71
CA LEU A 53 2.76 2.32 -25.26
C LEU A 53 3.29 2.81 -26.61
N THR A 54 4.32 3.64 -26.60
CA THR A 54 5.07 4.00 -27.80
C THR A 54 6.03 2.85 -28.04
N GLY A 55 5.50 1.79 -28.63
CA GLY A 55 6.21 0.58 -28.96
C GLY A 55 5.22 -0.38 -29.58
N ASP A 56 5.14 -0.33 -30.91
CA ASP A 56 4.42 -1.29 -31.75
C ASP A 56 4.59 -2.71 -31.23
N LEU A 57 3.48 -3.29 -30.77
CA LEU A 57 3.39 -4.72 -30.44
C LEU A 57 3.19 -5.59 -31.69
N ASP A 58 3.13 -4.99 -32.90
CA ASP A 58 3.03 -5.72 -34.16
C ASP A 58 4.40 -6.23 -34.68
N ASP A 59 5.52 -5.62 -34.26
CA ASP A 59 6.87 -6.04 -34.72
C ASP A 59 7.44 -7.26 -33.98
N MET A 60 6.83 -7.70 -32.87
CA MET A 60 7.36 -8.81 -32.06
C MET A 60 6.80 -10.20 -32.45
N ARG A 61 5.98 -10.28 -33.50
CA ARG A 61 5.41 -11.56 -33.99
C ARG A 61 6.05 -12.12 -35.26
N ASN A 62 6.99 -11.41 -35.88
CA ASN A 62 7.68 -11.87 -37.09
C ASN A 62 9.17 -12.11 -36.83
N TYR A 63 9.51 -13.05 -35.96
CA TYR A 63 10.74 -13.82 -36.15
C TYR A 63 10.44 -15.27 -35.76
N SER A 64 10.14 -16.05 -36.81
CA SER A 64 10.34 -17.50 -36.85
C SER A 64 11.83 -17.83 -36.76
#